data_AF-A0A2V8CUC6-F1
#
_entry.id   AF-A0A2V8CUC6-F1
#
_cell.length_a   1.000
_cell.length_b   1.000
_cell.length_c   1.000
_cell.angle_alpha   90.00
_cell.angle_beta   90.00
_cell.angle_gamma   90.00
#
_symmetry.space_group_name_H-M   'P 1'
#
loop_
_entity.id
_entity.type
_entity.pdbx_description
1 polymer ?
#
loop_
_entity_poly.entity_id
_entity_poly.type
_entity_poly.pdbx_seq_one_letter_code
_entity_poly.pdbx_strand_id
1 'polypeptide(L)'
;MAGNSSQRSVTFHVVATIQSLIAAVRAYGAHGTIDPATENSLLAKLNDAQAALDRGNVTVVRNKLSDFIGLCTRRVPADVANVLVADARYVLGTL
;
A
#
# COMPACT_ATOMS: atom_id res chain seq x y z
N MET A 1 -10.26 -49.88 1.06
CA MET A 1 -10.31 -48.42 0.83
C MET A 1 -9.09 -47.82 1.49
N ALA A 2 -8.22 -47.14 0.74
CA ALA A 2 -7.10 -46.38 1.30
C ALA A 2 -6.88 -45.15 0.42
N GLY A 3 -7.61 -44.07 0.73
CA GLY A 3 -7.38 -42.76 0.15
C GLY A 3 -6.16 -42.14 0.83
N ASN A 4 -5.06 -42.00 0.10
CA ASN A 4 -3.88 -41.31 0.59
C ASN A 4 -4.11 -39.79 0.41
N SER A 5 -4.74 -39.16 1.38
CA SER A 5 -4.96 -37.70 1.39
C SER A 5 -3.64 -37.00 1.69
N SER A 6 -2.89 -36.69 0.63
CA SER A 6 -1.70 -35.84 0.71
C SER A 6 -2.12 -34.42 1.08
N GLN A 7 -1.95 -34.04 2.34
CA GLN A 7 -2.15 -32.67 2.81
C GLN A 7 -0.92 -31.85 2.43
N ARG A 8 -0.99 -31.12 1.30
CA ARG A 8 0.00 -30.10 0.94
C ARG A 8 -0.40 -28.77 1.56
N SER A 9 0.32 -28.36 2.60
CA SER A 9 0.22 -27.00 3.13
C SER A 9 0.88 -26.02 2.15
N VAL A 10 0.08 -25.13 1.57
CA VAL A 10 0.55 -23.98 0.80
C VAL A 10 0.51 -22.76 1.71
N THR A 11 1.68 -22.17 1.98
CA THR A 11 1.77 -20.91 2.73
C THR A 11 1.58 -19.76 1.75
N PHE A 12 0.49 -19.00 1.93
CA PHE A 12 0.24 -17.78 1.16
C PHE A 12 0.81 -16.59 1.94
N HIS A 13 1.73 -15.84 1.33
CA HIS A 13 2.23 -14.57 1.86
C HIS A 13 1.54 -13.43 1.11
N VAL A 14 0.66 -12.70 1.80
CA VAL A 14 0.14 -11.43 1.30
C VAL A 14 1.14 -10.35 1.70
N VAL A 15 1.90 -9.86 0.71
CA VAL A 15 2.92 -8.83 0.91
C VAL A 15 2.33 -7.51 0.43
N ALA A 16 2.26 -6.51 1.32
CA ALA A 16 1.89 -5.16 0.90
C ALA A 16 3.00 -4.63 -0.04
N THR A 17 2.60 -4.09 -1.17
CA THR A 17 3.45 -3.47 -2.20
C THR A 17 2.95 -2.05 -2.50
N ILE A 18 3.78 -1.24 -3.15
CA ILE A 18 3.36 0.10 -3.62
C ILE A 18 2.15 -0.01 -4.57
N GLN A 19 2.10 -1.03 -5.42
CA GLN A 19 0.94 -1.32 -6.28
C GLN A 19 -0.33 -1.64 -5.48
N SER A 20 -0.22 -2.45 -4.43
CA SER A 20 -1.39 -2.73 -3.57
C SER A 20 -1.88 -1.48 -2.84
N LEU A 21 -0.99 -0.57 -2.43
CA LEU A 21 -1.36 0.72 -1.86
C LEU A 21 -2.10 1.59 -2.88
N ILE A 22 -1.65 1.63 -4.15
CA ILE A 22 -2.34 2.35 -5.23
C ILE A 22 -3.76 1.80 -5.41
N ALA A 23 -3.90 0.47 -5.45
CA ALA A 23 -5.21 -0.17 -5.56
C ALA A 23 -6.12 0.14 -4.37
N ALA A 24 -5.58 0.12 -3.15
CA ALA A 24 -6.33 0.45 -1.93
C ALA A 24 -6.82 1.90 -1.94
N VAL A 25 -5.96 2.87 -2.29
CA VAL A 25 -6.34 4.29 -2.37
C VAL A 25 -7.45 4.51 -3.39
N ARG A 26 -7.36 3.89 -4.58
CA ARG A 26 -8.43 3.96 -5.59
C ARG A 26 -9.73 3.35 -5.10
N ALA A 27 -9.67 2.24 -4.36
CA ALA A 27 -10.87 1.61 -3.80
C ALA A 27 -11.56 2.56 -2.80
N TYR A 28 -10.80 3.14 -1.86
CA TYR A 28 -11.35 4.09 -0.89
C TYR A 28 -11.87 5.38 -1.55
N GLY A 29 -11.22 5.86 -2.61
CA GLY A 29 -11.71 6.97 -3.43
C GLY A 29 -13.02 6.64 -4.15
N ALA A 30 -13.12 5.46 -4.77
CA ALA A 30 -14.33 4.98 -5.44
C ALA A 30 -15.51 4.80 -4.46
N HIS A 31 -15.24 4.45 -3.20
CA HIS A 31 -16.23 4.38 -2.13
C HIS A 31 -16.60 5.76 -1.53
N GLY A 32 -15.96 6.85 -1.99
CA GLY A 32 -16.18 8.20 -1.48
C GLY A 32 -15.66 8.43 -0.06
N THR A 33 -14.83 7.51 0.45
CA THR A 33 -14.26 7.61 1.80
C THR A 33 -13.09 8.59 1.87
N ILE A 34 -12.44 8.83 0.74
CA ILE A 34 -11.39 9.83 0.56
C ILE A 34 -11.88 10.83 -0.47
N ASP A 35 -11.69 12.13 -0.21
CA ASP A 35 -12.05 13.15 -1.18
C ASP A 35 -11.16 13.07 -2.44
N PRO A 36 -11.66 13.46 -3.63
CA PRO A 36 -10.91 13.31 -4.88
C PRO A 36 -9.57 14.07 -4.93
N ALA A 37 -9.44 15.20 -4.23
CA ALA A 37 -8.20 15.97 -4.22
C ALA A 37 -7.13 15.26 -3.36
N THR A 38 -7.53 14.70 -2.23
CA THR A 38 -6.68 13.86 -1.39
C THR A 38 -6.32 12.55 -2.09
N GLU A 39 -7.27 11.88 -2.75
CA GLU A 39 -7.01 10.68 -3.55
C GLU A 39 -5.93 10.95 -4.61
N ASN A 40 -6.11 11.99 -5.44
CA ASN A 40 -5.13 12.36 -6.47
C ASN A 40 -3.75 12.65 -5.88
N SER A 41 -3.70 13.33 -4.73
CA SER A 41 -2.45 13.64 -4.04
C SER A 41 -1.75 12.40 -3.50
N LEU A 42 -2.51 11.44 -2.96
CA LEU A 42 -2.00 10.16 -2.48
C LEU A 42 -1.48 9.31 -3.65
N LEU A 43 -2.25 9.20 -4.73
CA LEU A 43 -1.88 8.45 -5.93
C LEU A 43 -0.63 9.03 -6.59
N ALA A 44 -0.49 10.36 -6.67
CA ALA A 44 0.71 10.98 -7.21
C ALA A 44 1.97 10.57 -6.42
N LYS A 45 1.90 10.56 -5.09
CA LYS A 45 3.02 10.13 -4.23
C LYS A 45 3.37 8.65 -4.41
N LEU A 46 2.36 7.79 -4.51
CA LEU A 46 2.57 6.35 -4.72
C LEU A 46 3.11 6.04 -6.12
N ASN A 47 2.63 6.73 -7.16
CA ASN A 47 3.16 6.60 -8.52
C ASN A 47 4.62 7.06 -8.60
N ASP A 48 4.97 8.19 -7.95
CA ASP A 48 6.35 8.64 -7.83
C ASP A 48 7.23 7.60 -7.10
N ALA A 49 6.71 7.02 -6.01
CA ALA A 49 7.41 5.98 -5.26
C ALA A 49 7.64 4.74 -6.11
N GLN A 50 6.65 4.31 -6.90
CA GLN A 50 6.79 3.18 -7.82
C GLN A 50 7.85 3.47 -8.88
N ALA A 51 7.78 4.63 -9.54
CA ALA A 51 8.76 5.02 -10.55
C ALA A 51 10.18 5.11 -9.98
N ALA A 52 10.33 5.53 -8.72
CA ALA A 52 11.62 5.52 -8.03
C ALA A 52 12.10 4.09 -7.72
N LEU A 53 11.20 3.19 -7.32
CA LEU A 53 11.49 1.78 -7.07
C LEU A 53 11.95 1.09 -8.35
N ASP A 54 11.28 1.35 -9.47
CA ASP A 54 11.63 0.80 -10.79
C ASP A 54 13.03 1.28 -11.25
N ARG A 55 13.47 2.44 -10.77
CA ARG A 55 14.81 3.00 -10.99
C ARG A 55 15.85 2.56 -9.95
N GLY A 56 15.46 1.74 -8.97
CA GLY A 56 16.32 1.31 -7.85
C GLY A 56 16.64 2.42 -6.84
N ASN A 57 15.95 3.56 -6.86
CA ASN A 57 16.22 4.69 -5.98
C ASN A 57 15.45 4.57 -4.66
N VAL A 58 15.89 3.65 -3.80
CA VAL A 58 15.22 3.32 -2.54
C VAL A 58 15.10 4.53 -1.59
N THR A 59 16.06 5.45 -1.60
CA THR A 59 15.98 6.69 -0.81
C THR A 59 14.76 7.53 -1.18
N VAL A 60 14.50 7.69 -2.48
CA VAL A 60 13.31 8.43 -2.94
C VAL A 60 12.03 7.67 -2.61
N VAL A 61 12.02 6.34 -2.72
CA VAL A 61 10.88 5.50 -2.30
C VAL A 61 10.54 5.75 -0.83
N ARG A 62 11.54 5.70 0.06
CA ARG A 62 11.36 5.91 1.51
C ARG A 62 10.80 7.30 1.81
N ASN A 63 11.31 8.34 1.15
CA ASN A 63 10.81 9.70 1.31
C ASN A 63 9.36 9.84 0.85
N LYS A 64 9.01 9.28 -0.31
CA LYS A 64 7.64 9.35 -0.87
C LYS A 64 6.63 8.56 -0.04
N LEU A 65 7.01 7.40 0.49
CA LEU A 65 6.16 6.64 1.41
C LEU A 65 5.99 7.32 2.77
N SER A 66 7.03 7.99 3.28
CA SER A 66 6.91 8.79 4.51
C SER A 66 5.97 9.98 4.33
N ASP A 67 6.07 10.68 3.19
CA ASP A 67 5.14 11.73 2.80
C ASP A 67 3.70 11.23 2.66
N PHE A 68 3.52 10.04 2.06
CA PHE A 68 2.23 9.39 1.92
C PHE A 68 1.60 9.13 3.29
N ILE A 69 2.35 8.55 4.24
CA ILE A 69 1.92 8.34 5.63
C ILE A 69 1.51 9.66 6.28
N GLY A 70 2.32 10.71 6.11
CA GLY A 70 2.02 12.04 6.62
C GLY A 70 0.73 12.64 6.04
N LEU A 71 0.43 12.37 4.77
CA LEU A 71 -0.80 12.83 4.14
C LEU A 71 -2.03 12.04 4.61
N CYS A 72 -1.92 10.71 4.72
CA CYS A 72 -2.97 9.85 5.25
C CYS A 72 -3.42 10.31 6.64
N THR A 73 -2.47 10.50 7.57
CA THR A 73 -2.79 10.91 8.94
C THR A 73 -3.45 12.29 9.06
N ARG A 74 -3.33 13.15 8.04
CA ARG A 74 -3.87 14.53 8.05
C ARG A 74 -5.20 14.68 7.33
N ARG A 75 -5.44 13.89 6.28
CA ARG A 75 -6.54 14.14 5.33
C ARG A 75 -7.47 12.95 5.11
N VAL A 76 -7.11 11.78 5.61
CA VAL A 76 -7.90 10.55 5.45
C VAL A 76 -8.59 10.23 6.79
N PRO A 77 -9.82 9.70 6.79
CA PRO A 77 -10.46 9.17 8.00
C PRO A 77 -9.57 8.19 8.76
N ALA A 78 -9.63 8.21 10.09
CA ALA A 78 -8.65 7.52 10.94
C ALA A 78 -8.62 6.00 10.72
N ASP A 79 -9.78 5.38 10.50
CA ASP A 79 -9.93 3.95 10.19
C ASP A 79 -9.21 3.57 8.89
N VAL A 80 -9.40 4.36 7.84
CA VAL A 80 -8.73 4.16 6.54
C VAL A 80 -7.24 4.48 6.63
N ALA A 81 -6.88 5.56 7.31
CA ALA A 81 -5.50 5.95 7.51
C ALA A 81 -4.71 4.85 8.26
N ASN A 82 -5.30 4.20 9.25
CA ASN A 82 -4.65 3.11 9.99
C ASN A 82 -4.24 1.95 9.08
N VAL A 83 -5.12 1.55 8.16
CA VAL A 83 -4.83 0.48 7.19
C VAL A 83 -3.74 0.91 6.22
N LEU A 84 -3.91 2.06 5.56
CA LEU A 84 -2.95 2.56 4.55
C LEU A 84 -1.57 2.82 5.16
N VAL A 85 -1.51 3.32 6.40
CA VAL A 85 -0.24 3.56 7.11
C VAL A 85 0.42 2.25 7.52
N ALA A 86 -0.34 1.25 7.97
CA ALA A 86 0.21 -0.07 8.29
C ALA A 86 0.85 -0.72 7.06
N ASP A 87 0.16 -0.69 5.92
CA ASP A 87 0.66 -1.23 4.66
C ASP A 87 1.89 -0.47 4.16
N ALA A 88 1.88 0.87 4.21
CA ALA A 88 3.03 1.69 3.83
C ALA A 88 4.25 1.46 4.73
N ARG A 89 4.04 1.24 6.04
CA ARG A 89 5.12 0.88 6.98
C ARG A 89 5.66 -0.51 6.72
N TYR A 90 4.80 -1.46 6.37
CA TYR A 90 5.24 -2.79 5.97
C TYR A 90 6.13 -2.71 4.73
N VAL A 91 5.70 -1.99 3.67
CA VAL A 91 6.51 -1.77 2.46
C VAL A 91 7.87 -1.15 2.83
N LEU A 92 7.88 -0.09 3.65
CA LEU A 92 9.10 0.56 4.12
C LEU A 92 10.08 -0.40 4.82
N GLY A 93 9.56 -1.36 5.59
CA GLY A 93 10.37 -2.36 6.29
C GLY A 93 10.93 -3.46 5.39
N THR A 94 10.42 -3.60 4.17
CA THR A 94 10.89 -4.59 3.19
C THR A 94 11.89 -4.05 2.16
N LEU A 95 12.07 -2.73 2.12
CA LEU A 95 13.03 -2.01 1.28
C LEU A 95 14.40 -1.89 1.95
#